data_AF-A0AAF0PN36-F1
#
_entry.id   AF-A0AAF0PN36-F1
#
_cell.length_a   1.000
_cell.length_b   1.000
_cell.length_c   1.000
_cell.angle_alpha   90.00
_cell.angle_beta   90.00
_cell.angle_gamma   90.00
#
_symmetry.space_group_name_H-M   'P 1'
#
loop_
_entity.id
_entity.type
_entity.pdbx_description
1 polymer ?
#
loop_
_entity_poly.entity_id
_entity_poly.type
_entity_poly.pdbx_seq_one_letter_code
_entity_poly.pdbx_strand_id
1 'polypeptide(L)'
;MDIEYPGNIYNLVVPFSQLSPVEKYNLLKSNVDELKLIQIGITLSDANGNLPELVIEEASIFQLFVNSGIDFERNLELGIRSIDFDELLMSGTC
;
A
#
# COMPACT_ATOMS: atom_id res chain seq x y z
N MET A 1 4.17 -6.41 -3.69
CA MET A 1 3.27 -5.55 -2.89
C MET A 1 3.79 -4.14 -2.99
N ASP A 2 2.88 -3.19 -3.09
CA ASP A 2 3.19 -1.76 -3.18
C ASP A 2 2.20 -0.95 -2.32
N ILE A 3 2.61 0.22 -1.83
CA ILE A 3 1.78 1.06 -0.93
C ILE A 3 1.83 2.53 -1.34
N GLU A 4 0.68 3.20 -1.25
CA GLU A 4 0.56 4.65 -1.44
C GLU A 4 0.13 5.31 -0.13
N TYR A 5 0.85 6.35 0.27
CA TYR A 5 0.65 7.07 1.52
C TYR A 5 1.00 8.57 1.33
N PRO A 6 0.50 9.47 2.20
CA PRO A 6 0.59 10.92 2.00
C PRO A 6 1.98 11.50 2.35
N GLY A 7 3.05 10.93 1.80
CA GLY A 7 4.41 11.45 1.92
C GLY A 7 4.95 11.44 3.35
N ASN A 8 5.75 12.46 3.70
CA ASN A 8 6.40 12.58 5.02
C ASN A 8 6.01 13.88 5.72
N ILE A 9 5.62 13.81 6.99
CA ILE A 9 5.45 14.96 7.89
C ILE A 9 6.79 15.30 8.54
N TYR A 10 7.48 14.27 9.05
CA TYR A 10 8.80 14.43 9.67
C TYR A 10 9.88 14.33 8.60
N ASN A 11 10.61 15.42 8.43
CA ASN A 11 11.64 15.56 7.43
C ASN A 11 13.04 15.44 8.03
N LEU A 12 13.96 15.09 7.15
CA LEU A 12 15.37 14.95 7.47
C LEU A 12 16.03 16.32 7.62
N VAL A 13 16.79 16.49 8.71
CA VAL A 13 17.72 17.62 8.87
C VAL A 13 19.06 17.32 8.16
N VAL A 14 19.40 16.03 7.99
CA VAL A 14 20.63 15.54 7.37
C VAL A 14 20.33 14.52 6.27
N PRO A 15 21.18 14.34 5.25
CA PRO A 15 20.95 13.36 4.20
C PRO A 15 20.66 11.95 4.75
N PHE A 16 19.66 11.26 4.20
CA PHE A 16 19.23 9.93 4.67
C PHE A 16 20.38 8.91 4.72
N SER A 17 21.35 9.03 3.81
CA SER A 17 22.54 8.17 3.75
C SER A 17 23.41 8.26 5.00
N GLN A 18 23.34 9.36 5.75
CA GLN A 18 24.15 9.62 6.95
C GLN A 18 23.50 9.09 8.23
N LEU A 19 22.22 8.72 8.20
CA LEU A 19 21.54 8.16 9.35
C LEU A 19 21.95 6.71 9.60
N SER A 20 22.10 6.37 10.89
CA SER A 20 22.20 4.98 11.33
C SER A 20 20.91 4.21 11.03
N PRO A 21 20.95 2.87 10.94
CA PRO A 21 19.74 2.06 10.72
C PRO A 21 18.63 2.32 11.75
N VAL A 22 19.00 2.57 13.01
CA VAL A 22 18.05 2.86 14.09
C VAL A 22 17.36 4.20 13.86
N GLU A 23 18.10 5.24 13.49
CA GLU A 23 17.53 6.56 13.19
C GLU A 23 16.63 6.53 11.95
N LYS A 24 17.02 5.77 10.92
CA LYS A 24 16.17 5.54 9.74
C LYS A 24 14.85 4.89 10.11
N TYR A 25 14.90 3.83 10.92
CA TYR A 25 13.70 3.15 11.40
C TYR A 25 12.82 4.10 12.22
N ASN A 26 13.39 4.85 13.16
CA ASN A 26 12.63 5.76 14.00
C ASN A 26 11.93 6.87 13.18
N LEU A 27 12.62 7.44 12.18
CA LEU A 27 12.02 8.44 11.29
C LEU A 27 10.87 7.87 10.46
N LEU A 28 11.05 6.66 9.90
CA LEU A 28 9.99 5.97 9.17
C LEU A 28 8.82 5.69 10.09
N LYS A 29 9.09 5.16 11.29
CA LYS A 29 8.08 4.85 12.30
C LYS A 29 7.27 6.09 12.68
N SER A 30 7.91 7.22 12.96
CA SER A 30 7.19 8.46 13.29
C SER A 30 6.25 8.90 12.16
N ASN A 31 6.65 8.77 10.89
CA ASN A 31 5.76 9.11 9.78
C ASN A 31 4.63 8.09 9.62
N VAL A 32 4.92 6.79 9.74
CA VAL A 32 3.92 5.72 9.62
C VAL A 32 2.87 5.80 10.73
N ASP A 33 3.28 6.11 11.97
CA ASP A 33 2.34 6.22 13.10
C ASP A 33 1.35 7.39 12.94
N GLU A 34 1.76 8.47 12.27
CA GLU A 34 0.94 9.68 12.09
C GLU A 34 0.12 9.70 10.78
N LEU A 35 0.49 8.88 9.80
CA LEU A 35 -0.10 8.90 8.46
C LEU A 35 -1.02 7.71 8.21
N LYS A 36 -2.11 7.96 7.49
CA LYS A 36 -3.04 6.93 7.06
C LYS A 36 -2.64 6.40 5.68
N LEU A 37 -2.69 5.08 5.53
CA LEU A 37 -2.55 4.41 4.23
C LEU A 37 -3.68 4.82 3.29
N ILE A 38 -3.36 5.00 2.02
CA ILE A 38 -4.34 5.38 0.98
C ILE A 38 -4.66 4.19 0.09
N GLN A 39 -3.65 3.44 -0.35
CA GLN A 39 -3.83 2.27 -1.21
C GLN A 39 -2.76 1.22 -0.93
N ILE A 40 -3.15 -0.06 -1.08
CA ILE A 40 -2.25 -1.21 -1.04
C ILE A 40 -2.46 -2.00 -2.33
N GLY A 41 -1.39 -2.18 -3.10
CA GLY A 41 -1.35 -3.04 -4.28
C GLY A 41 -0.81 -4.43 -3.94
N ILE A 42 -1.62 -5.47 -4.14
CA ILE A 42 -1.21 -6.86 -3.94
C ILE A 42 -1.20 -7.58 -5.29
N THR A 43 -0.09 -8.27 -5.57
CA THR A 43 0.07 -9.14 -6.73
C THR A 43 0.41 -10.53 -6.21
N LEU A 44 -0.35 -11.53 -6.63
CA LEU A 44 -0.13 -12.93 -6.28
C LEU A 44 0.59 -13.64 -7.43
N SER A 45 1.54 -14.51 -7.10
CA SER A 45 2.21 -15.38 -8.05
C SER A 45 2.50 -16.73 -7.40
N ASP A 46 2.61 -17.78 -8.21
CA ASP A 46 3.12 -19.06 -7.74
C ASP A 46 4.64 -19.00 -7.45
N ALA A 47 5.21 -20.12 -6.99
CA ALA A 47 6.64 -20.22 -6.67
C ALA A 47 7.56 -20.04 -7.91
N ASN A 48 7.03 -20.19 -9.12
CA ASN A 48 7.75 -20.00 -10.37
C ASN A 48 7.58 -18.58 -10.93
N GLY A 49 6.82 -17.72 -10.25
CA GLY A 49 6.51 -16.36 -10.71
C GLY A 49 5.36 -16.27 -11.71
N ASN A 50 4.62 -17.36 -11.94
CA ASN A 50 3.43 -17.31 -12.77
C ASN A 50 2.30 -16.62 -12.01
N LEU A 51 1.65 -15.66 -12.67
CA LEU A 51 0.45 -15.03 -12.12
C LEU A 51 -0.72 -16.00 -12.20
N PRO A 52 -1.68 -15.95 -11.25
CA PRO A 52 -2.90 -16.72 -11.39
C PRO A 52 -3.57 -16.33 -12.70
N GLU A 53 -4.03 -17.33 -13.45
CA GLU A 53 -4.88 -17.13 -14.62
C GLU A 53 -6.26 -16.70 -14.13
N LEU A 54 -6.34 -15.47 -13.64
CA LEU A 54 -7.60 -14.83 -13.32
C LEU A 54 -8.30 -14.59 -14.66
N VAL A 55 -9.47 -15.18 -14.84
CA VAL A 55 -10.39 -14.80 -15.93
C VAL A 55 -10.95 -13.43 -15.57
N ILE A 56 -10.09 -12.41 -15.67
CA ILE A 56 -10.48 -11.02 -15.64
C ILE A 56 -10.80 -10.72 -17.10
N GLU A 57 -12.05 -10.34 -17.39
CA GLU A 57 -12.38 -9.84 -18.72
C GLU A 57 -11.35 -8.76 -19.11
N GLU A 58 -10.79 -8.80 -20.33
CA GLU A 58 -9.73 -7.86 -20.77
C GLU A 58 -10.04 -6.40 -20.45
N ALA A 59 -11.33 -6.04 -20.44
CA ALA A 59 -11.82 -4.72 -20.06
C ALA A 59 -11.47 -4.31 -18.61
N SER A 60 -11.47 -5.24 -17.65
CA SER A 60 -11.18 -4.91 -16.24
C SER A 60 -9.69 -4.74 -15.97
N ILE A 61 -8.81 -5.41 -16.74
CA ILE A 61 -7.36 -5.14 -16.68
C ILE A 61 -7.05 -3.74 -17.21
N PHE A 62 -7.64 -3.36 -18.35
CA PHE A 62 -7.47 -2.00 -18.89
C PHE A 62 -8.02 -0.93 -17.94
N GLN A 63 -9.17 -1.18 -17.32
CA GLN A 63 -9.74 -0.26 -16.33
C GLN A 63 -8.86 -0.11 -15.07
N LEU A 64 -8.16 -1.17 -14.66
CA LEU A 64 -7.20 -1.12 -13.55
C LEU A 64 -6.02 -0.19 -13.88
N PHE A 65 -5.50 -0.24 -15.11
CA PHE A 65 -4.43 0.65 -15.56
C PHE A 65 -4.90 2.10 -15.74
N VAL A 66 -6.10 2.31 -16.28
CA VAL A 66 -6.70 3.66 -16.48
C VAL A 66 -7.00 4.34 -15.15
N ASN A 67 -7.41 3.58 -14.13
CA ASN A 67 -7.71 4.09 -12.79
C ASN A 67 -6.48 4.15 -11.87
N SER A 68 -5.26 4.16 -12.41
CA SER A 68 -4.03 4.24 -11.61
C SER A 68 -3.86 5.59 -10.87
N GLY A 69 -4.78 6.53 -11.03
CA GLY A 69 -4.88 7.73 -10.21
C GLY A 69 -5.69 7.51 -8.92
N ILE A 70 -5.28 8.16 -7.83
CA ILE A 70 -5.97 8.11 -6.55
C ILE A 70 -7.21 9.02 -6.60
N ASP A 71 -8.40 8.44 -6.46
CA ASP A 71 -9.66 9.16 -6.28
C ASP A 71 -9.96 9.35 -4.79
N PHE A 72 -9.64 10.53 -4.26
CA PHE A 72 -9.80 10.83 -2.84
C PHE A 72 -11.26 10.94 -2.40
N GLU A 73 -12.15 11.45 -3.25
CA GLU A 73 -13.58 11.59 -2.91
C GLU A 73 -14.20 10.20 -2.77
N ARG A 74 -13.94 9.32 -3.74
CA ARG A 74 -14.38 7.93 -3.66
C ARG A 74 -13.75 7.18 -2.50
N ASN A 75 -12.48 7.42 -2.16
CA ASN A 75 -11.84 6.82 -0.99
C ASN A 75 -12.47 7.30 0.33
N LEU A 76 -12.96 8.54 0.40
CA LEU A 76 -13.66 9.02 1.60
C LEU A 76 -15.05 8.39 1.74
N GLU A 77 -15.76 8.16 0.63
CA GLU A 77 -17.12 7.61 0.64
C GLU A 77 -17.16 6.07 0.72
N LEU A 78 -16.28 5.40 -0.01
CA LEU A 78 -16.29 3.95 -0.24
C LEU A 78 -14.98 3.26 0.15
N GLY A 79 -14.07 3.98 0.80
CA GLY A 79 -12.77 3.44 1.22
C GLY A 79 -12.91 2.25 2.17
N ILE A 80 -11.98 1.32 2.06
CA ILE A 80 -11.89 0.16 2.94
C ILE A 80 -11.32 0.64 4.28
N ARG A 81 -11.99 0.32 5.39
CA ARG A 81 -11.43 0.59 6.72
C ARG A 81 -10.27 -0.37 6.96
N SER A 82 -9.13 0.14 7.41
CA SER A 82 -7.93 -0.66 7.65
C SER A 82 -8.18 -1.84 8.60
N ILE A 83 -9.01 -1.65 9.63
CA ILE A 83 -9.35 -2.71 10.60
C ILE A 83 -10.06 -3.89 9.92
N ASP A 84 -11.01 -3.62 9.02
CA ASP A 84 -11.75 -4.68 8.32
C ASP A 84 -10.81 -5.45 7.37
N PHE A 85 -9.90 -4.72 6.71
CA PHE A 85 -8.87 -5.31 5.87
C PHE A 85 -7.89 -6.18 6.68
N ASP A 86 -7.44 -5.69 7.84
CA ASP A 86 -6.53 -6.42 8.73
C ASP A 86 -7.18 -7.70 9.25
N GLU A 87 -8.45 -7.63 9.67
CA GLU A 87 -9.22 -8.80 10.10
C GLU A 87 -9.33 -9.83 8.97
N LEU A 88 -9.67 -9.41 7.75
CA LEU A 88 -9.75 -10.30 6.60
C LEU A 88 -8.39 -10.95 6.30
N LEU A 89 -7.31 -10.17 6.32
CA LEU A 89 -5.96 -10.67 6.08
C LEU A 89 -5.53 -11.70 7.14
N MET A 90 -5.84 -11.45 8.40
CA MET A 90 -5.53 -12.36 9.51
C MET A 90 -6.45 -13.58 9.58
N SER A 91 -7.68 -13.48 9.05
CA SER A 91 -8.64 -14.61 9.02
C SER A 91 -8.25 -15.71 8.03
N GLY A 92 -7.42 -15.38 7.03
CA GLY A 92 -6.98 -16.32 6.00
C GLY A 92 -5.92 -17.34 6.44
N THR A 93 -5.40 -17.23 7.67
CA THR A 93 -4.52 -18.25 8.25
C THR A 93 -5.33 -19.28 9.04
N CYS A 94 -5.81 -20.31 8.36
CA CYS A 94 -6.25 -21.58 8.92
C CYS A 94 -5.79 -22.73 8.02
#